data_AF-A0A9D4E9M4-F1
#
_entry.id   AF-A0A9D4E9M4-F1
#
_cell.length_a   1.000
_cell.length_b   1.000
_cell.length_c   1.000
_cell.angle_alpha   90.00
_cell.angle_beta   90.00
_cell.angle_gamma   90.00
#
_symmetry.space_group_name_H-M   'P 1'
#
loop_
_entity.id
_entity.type
_entity.pdbx_description
1 polymer ?
#
loop_
_entity_poly.entity_id
_entity_poly.type
_entity_poly.pdbx_seq_one_letter_code
_entity_poly.pdbx_strand_id
1 'polypeptide(L)'
;MAEEIPVVPKATTLLINSGNIVNWNRLKRKPSQNPTEEITECVSTTFQAFLAEADKNELQYVTELNCVHQKYKETVLHSEREDYKLTVKIFLCQNASIDVLQEAVDRVLSELEVSFIETVLLSFPENEKGEELTLEVIKRFWKALETIVFKETILTIGVSDLDKNLLEQLHDWAE
;
A
#
# COMPACT_ATOMS: atom_id res chain seq x y z
N MET A 1 -23.73 -25.38 20.38
CA MET A 1 -22.55 -24.50 20.50
C MET A 1 -23.04 -23.11 20.14
N ALA A 2 -22.92 -22.14 21.04
CA ALA A 2 -23.28 -20.76 20.71
C ALA A 2 -22.33 -20.27 19.59
N GLU A 3 -22.85 -19.65 18.54
CA GLU A 3 -22.02 -19.05 17.51
C GLU A 3 -21.16 -17.96 18.15
N GLU A 4 -19.84 -18.04 17.92
CA GLU A 4 -18.88 -17.09 18.45
C GLU A 4 -19.08 -15.75 17.73
N ILE A 5 -19.38 -14.68 18.48
CA ILE A 5 -19.61 -13.36 17.92
C ILE A 5 -18.27 -12.85 17.35
N PRO A 6 -18.20 -12.47 16.06
CA PRO A 6 -16.97 -11.93 15.48
C PRO A 6 -16.48 -10.69 16.23
N VAL A 7 -15.16 -10.56 16.39
CA VAL A 7 -14.54 -9.44 17.13
C VAL A 7 -14.77 -8.08 16.46
N VAL A 8 -14.87 -8.06 15.12
CA VAL A 8 -15.05 -6.87 14.29
C VAL A 8 -16.13 -7.13 13.23
N PRO A 9 -17.41 -7.26 13.62
CA PRO A 9 -18.48 -7.76 12.76
C PRO A 9 -18.94 -6.75 11.69
N LYS A 10 -18.59 -5.47 11.82
CA LYS A 10 -19.03 -4.39 10.93
C LYS A 10 -17.92 -3.80 10.06
N ALA A 11 -16.68 -4.23 10.24
CA ALA A 11 -15.54 -3.68 9.51
C ALA A 11 -15.64 -4.06 8.03
N THR A 12 -15.57 -3.04 7.17
CA THR A 12 -15.52 -3.18 5.70
C THR A 12 -14.17 -2.76 5.14
N THR A 13 -13.40 -2.00 5.92
CA THR A 13 -12.10 -1.48 5.52
C THR A 13 -11.06 -1.85 6.57
N LEU A 14 -9.92 -2.39 6.12
CA LEU A 14 -8.77 -2.73 6.95
C LEU A 14 -7.54 -2.06 6.36
N LEU A 15 -6.87 -1.29 7.20
CA LEU A 15 -5.63 -0.61 6.89
C LEU A 15 -4.55 -1.08 7.86
N ILE A 16 -3.43 -1.51 7.29
CA ILE A 16 -2.31 -2.06 8.05
C ILE A 16 -1.05 -1.30 7.65
N ASN A 17 -0.48 -0.57 8.61
CA ASN A 17 0.86 -0.01 8.48
C ASN A 17 1.85 -0.96 9.14
N SER A 18 2.62 -1.68 8.32
CA SER A 18 3.64 -2.63 8.77
C SER A 18 4.89 -1.97 9.35
N GLY A 19 5.03 -0.65 9.27
CA GLY A 19 6.18 0.11 9.74
C GLY A 19 7.50 -0.45 9.22
N ASN A 20 8.56 -0.26 10.00
CA ASN A 20 9.89 -0.81 9.72
C ASN A 20 10.18 -2.09 10.54
N ILE A 21 9.20 -2.99 10.63
CA ILE A 21 9.32 -4.25 11.40
C ILE A 21 10.50 -5.10 10.90
N VAL A 22 10.74 -5.11 9.59
CA VAL A 22 11.79 -5.91 8.95
C VAL A 22 13.19 -5.49 9.41
N ASN A 23 13.49 -4.18 9.42
CA ASN A 23 14.76 -3.68 9.90
C ASN A 23 14.98 -4.02 11.38
N TRP A 24 13.93 -3.97 12.19
CA TRP A 24 13.98 -4.41 13.59
C TRP A 24 14.14 -5.93 13.77
N ASN A 25 13.47 -6.73 12.93
CA ASN A 25 13.61 -8.18 12.94
C ASN A 25 15.04 -8.57 12.55
N ARG A 26 15.69 -7.89 11.60
CA ARG A 26 17.11 -8.07 11.28
C ARG A 26 18.05 -7.79 12.45
N LEU A 27 17.68 -6.88 13.36
CA LEU A 27 18.46 -6.56 14.56
C LEU A 27 18.30 -7.57 15.70
N LYS A 28 17.22 -8.38 15.72
CA LYS A 28 16.89 -9.29 16.84
C LYS A 28 16.73 -10.77 16.48
N ARG A 29 16.51 -11.10 15.21
CA ARG A 29 16.23 -12.45 14.70
C ARG A 29 16.90 -12.65 13.34
N LYS A 30 17.03 -13.91 12.89
CA LYS A 30 17.36 -14.17 11.48
C LYS A 30 16.19 -13.66 10.62
N PRO A 31 16.42 -12.86 9.57
CA PRO A 31 15.35 -12.44 8.69
C PRO A 31 14.64 -13.66 8.08
N SER A 32 13.34 -13.52 7.84
CA SER A 32 12.52 -14.48 7.08
C SER A 32 13.20 -14.87 5.77
N GLN A 33 13.05 -16.12 5.34
CA GLN A 33 13.86 -16.64 4.23
C GLN A 33 13.34 -16.18 2.86
N ASN A 34 12.11 -15.68 2.78
CA ASN A 34 11.50 -15.17 1.55
C ASN A 34 10.55 -13.97 1.80
N PRO A 35 10.23 -13.17 0.76
CA PRO A 35 9.37 -11.99 0.88
C PRO A 35 7.94 -12.29 1.36
N THR A 36 7.38 -13.45 1.03
CA THR A 36 6.02 -13.83 1.44
C THR A 36 5.93 -14.03 2.94
N GLU A 37 6.90 -14.72 3.53
CA GLU A 37 7.03 -14.87 4.98
C GLU A 37 7.20 -13.51 5.67
N GLU A 38 8.01 -12.63 5.08
CA GLU A 38 8.27 -11.29 5.60
C GLU A 38 6.99 -10.45 5.70
N ILE A 39 6.20 -10.38 4.61
CA ILE A 39 4.93 -9.66 4.58
C ILE A 39 3.94 -10.29 5.56
N THR A 40 3.84 -11.62 5.57
CA THR A 40 2.94 -12.35 6.48
C THR A 40 3.26 -12.04 7.94
N GLU A 41 4.55 -12.05 8.31
CA GLU A 41 5.00 -11.72 9.65
C GLU A 41 4.69 -10.26 10.00
N CYS A 42 4.97 -9.31 9.10
CA CYS A 42 4.73 -7.89 9.34
C CYS A 42 3.25 -7.56 9.53
N VAL A 43 2.39 -8.10 8.65
CA VAL A 43 0.93 -7.95 8.73
C VAL A 43 0.39 -8.57 10.01
N SER A 44 0.77 -9.82 10.28
CA SER A 44 0.29 -10.54 11.48
C SER A 44 0.74 -9.84 12.76
N THR A 45 2.00 -9.42 12.83
CA THR A 45 2.57 -8.75 14.01
C THR A 45 1.86 -7.42 14.27
N THR A 46 1.64 -6.62 13.23
CA THR A 46 0.94 -5.32 13.34
C THR A 46 -0.50 -5.52 13.79
N PHE A 47 -1.22 -6.45 13.16
CA PHE A 47 -2.62 -6.70 13.47
C PHE A 47 -2.80 -7.26 14.88
N GLN A 48 -1.95 -8.19 15.30
CA GLN A 48 -1.98 -8.74 16.66
C GLN A 48 -1.64 -7.68 17.73
N ALA A 49 -0.66 -6.82 17.47
CA ALA A 49 -0.34 -5.70 18.37
C ALA A 49 -1.52 -4.74 18.52
N PHE A 50 -2.16 -4.39 17.40
CA PHE A 50 -3.39 -3.59 17.42
C PHE A 50 -4.50 -4.26 18.23
N LEU A 51 -4.80 -5.53 17.98
CA LEU A 51 -5.86 -6.26 18.70
C LEU A 51 -5.59 -6.43 20.20
N ALA A 52 -4.31 -6.48 20.61
CA ALA A 52 -3.93 -6.57 22.01
C ALA A 52 -4.19 -5.27 22.79
N GLU A 53 -4.14 -4.12 22.11
CA GLU A 53 -4.34 -2.80 22.70
C GLU A 53 -5.78 -2.27 22.51
N ALA A 54 -6.54 -2.80 21.56
CA ALA A 54 -7.88 -2.33 21.22
C ALA A 54 -8.98 -2.74 22.23
N ASP A 55 -9.96 -1.87 22.44
CA ASP A 55 -11.20 -2.22 23.16
C ASP A 55 -12.13 -3.04 22.26
N LYS A 56 -12.28 -4.32 22.61
CA LYS A 56 -13.12 -5.26 21.85
C LYS A 56 -14.59 -4.86 21.78
N ASN A 57 -15.10 -4.09 22.76
CA ASN A 57 -16.47 -3.59 22.71
C ASN A 57 -16.62 -2.48 21.68
N GLU A 58 -15.65 -1.58 21.58
CA GLU A 58 -15.64 -0.53 20.54
C GLU A 58 -15.53 -1.14 19.14
N LEU A 59 -14.69 -2.17 19.00
CA LEU A 59 -14.52 -2.92 17.75
C LEU A 59 -15.81 -3.54 17.21
N GLN A 60 -16.84 -3.75 18.04
CA GLN A 60 -18.15 -4.23 17.58
C GLN A 60 -18.89 -3.23 16.68
N TYR A 61 -18.50 -1.94 16.72
CA TYR A 61 -19.22 -0.86 16.07
C TYR A 61 -18.46 -0.17 14.94
N VAL A 62 -17.14 -0.39 14.83
CA VAL A 62 -16.30 0.25 13.82
C VAL A 62 -16.49 -0.37 12.44
N THR A 63 -16.45 0.48 11.42
CA THR A 63 -16.49 0.07 9.99
C THR A 63 -15.11 0.08 9.35
N GLU A 64 -14.14 0.72 9.99
CA GLU A 64 -12.77 0.84 9.52
C GLU A 64 -11.80 0.49 10.64
N LEU A 65 -10.78 -0.30 10.31
CA LEU A 65 -9.69 -0.67 11.21
C LEU A 65 -8.40 -0.06 10.72
N ASN A 66 -7.78 0.76 11.56
CA ASN A 66 -6.46 1.34 11.28
C ASN A 66 -5.42 0.72 12.21
N CYS A 67 -4.75 -0.32 11.73
CA CYS A 67 -3.79 -1.11 12.48
C CYS A 67 -2.38 -0.56 12.27
N VAL A 68 -1.82 0.06 13.31
CA VAL A 68 -0.48 0.63 13.31
C VAL A 68 0.29 0.09 14.50
N HIS A 69 1.50 -0.40 14.27
CA HIS A 69 2.38 -0.80 15.37
C HIS A 69 3.12 0.44 15.91
N GLN A 70 2.63 1.06 16.98
CA GLN A 70 3.15 2.35 17.49
C GLN A 70 4.67 2.39 17.69
N LYS A 71 5.26 1.29 18.16
CA LYS A 71 6.71 1.17 18.34
C LYS A 71 7.54 1.14 17.05
N TYR A 72 6.96 0.65 15.95
CA TYR A 72 7.67 0.42 14.68
C TYR A 72 7.20 1.36 13.57
N LYS A 73 6.27 2.26 13.88
CA LYS A 73 5.95 3.40 13.03
C LYS A 73 7.18 4.30 12.96
N GLU A 74 7.63 4.57 11.74
CA GLU A 74 8.76 5.43 11.44
C GLU A 74 8.31 6.45 10.40
N THR A 75 8.63 7.72 10.63
CA THR A 75 8.37 8.83 9.71
C THR A 75 9.68 9.31 9.12
N VAL A 76 9.61 10.08 8.04
CA VAL A 76 10.81 10.73 7.48
C VAL A 76 11.08 11.98 8.29
N LEU A 77 12.26 12.07 8.90
CA LEU A 77 12.66 13.29 9.61
C LEU A 77 12.75 14.45 8.61
N HIS A 78 12.15 15.59 8.96
CA HIS A 78 12.13 16.76 8.07
C HIS A 78 13.54 17.21 7.65
N SER A 79 14.53 17.11 8.56
CA SER A 79 15.93 17.45 8.29
C SER A 79 16.61 16.54 7.27
N GLU A 80 16.11 15.32 7.09
CA GLU A 80 16.69 14.31 6.20
C GLU A 80 15.90 14.18 4.89
N ARG A 81 14.79 14.91 4.74
CA ARG A 81 13.89 14.76 3.59
C ARG A 81 14.60 15.02 2.26
N GLU A 82 15.51 15.99 2.21
CA GLU A 82 16.27 16.34 1.00
C GLU A 82 17.27 15.25 0.60
N ASP A 83 17.67 14.39 1.55
CA ASP A 83 18.62 13.30 1.33
C ASP A 83 17.94 12.01 0.82
N TYR A 84 16.61 11.93 0.90
CA TYR A 84 15.84 10.77 0.49
C TYR A 84 15.09 10.99 -0.82
N LYS A 85 15.05 9.93 -1.64
CA LYS A 85 14.08 9.80 -2.73
C LYS A 85 13.09 8.69 -2.37
N LEU A 86 11.85 9.06 -2.15
CA LEU A 86 10.76 8.16 -1.82
C LEU A 86 10.18 7.56 -3.11
N THR A 87 10.28 6.24 -3.23
CA THR A 87 9.59 5.48 -4.26
C THR A 87 8.51 4.62 -3.61
N VAL A 88 7.27 4.78 -4.08
CA VAL A 88 6.13 3.99 -3.62
C VAL A 88 5.71 3.06 -4.75
N LYS A 89 5.53 1.77 -4.43
CA LYS A 89 4.98 0.79 -5.39
C LYS A 89 3.57 0.40 -4.95
N ILE A 90 2.58 0.70 -5.77
CA ILE A 90 1.17 0.38 -5.54
C ILE A 90 0.86 -0.94 -6.26
N PHE A 91 0.43 -1.95 -5.50
CA PHE A 91 -0.05 -3.21 -6.04
C PHE A 91 -1.57 -3.18 -6.14
N LEU A 92 -2.10 -3.18 -7.35
CA LEU A 92 -3.54 -3.20 -7.58
C LEU A 92 -4.11 -4.60 -7.34
N CYS A 93 -5.26 -4.64 -6.70
CA CYS A 93 -6.08 -5.85 -6.63
C CYS A 93 -7.01 -5.93 -7.85
N GLN A 94 -7.51 -7.13 -8.13
CA GLN A 94 -8.54 -7.32 -9.15
C GLN A 94 -9.74 -6.40 -8.87
N ASN A 95 -10.26 -5.74 -9.91
CA ASN A 95 -11.41 -4.82 -9.82
C ASN A 95 -11.20 -3.56 -8.95
N ALA A 96 -9.96 -3.14 -8.71
CA ALA A 96 -9.69 -1.88 -8.03
C ALA A 96 -10.37 -0.68 -8.74
N SER A 97 -10.94 0.25 -7.97
CA SER A 97 -11.36 1.56 -8.49
C SER A 97 -10.13 2.44 -8.71
N ILE A 98 -10.24 3.48 -9.55
CA ILE A 98 -9.18 4.50 -9.68
C ILE A 98 -9.03 5.36 -8.42
N ASP A 99 -10.08 5.49 -7.63
CA ASP A 99 -10.08 6.34 -6.43
C ASP A 99 -9.06 5.86 -5.38
N VAL A 100 -8.73 4.56 -5.39
CA VAL A 100 -7.75 3.95 -4.50
C VAL A 100 -6.35 4.52 -4.69
N LEU A 101 -6.04 5.10 -5.86
CA LEU A 101 -4.73 5.68 -6.12
C LEU A 101 -4.51 6.95 -5.31
N GLN A 102 -5.49 7.86 -5.29
CA GLN A 102 -5.40 9.08 -4.50
C GLN A 102 -5.38 8.72 -3.01
N GLU A 103 -6.24 7.78 -2.58
CA GLU A 103 -6.26 7.31 -1.19
C GLU A 103 -4.90 6.72 -0.77
N ALA A 104 -4.30 5.86 -1.58
CA ALA A 104 -3.00 5.26 -1.30
C ALA A 104 -1.89 6.32 -1.18
N VAL A 105 -1.89 7.30 -2.10
CA VAL A 105 -0.91 8.41 -2.10
C VAL A 105 -1.07 9.28 -0.87
N ASP A 106 -2.29 9.75 -0.59
CA ASP A 106 -2.59 10.59 0.58
C ASP A 106 -2.21 9.86 1.86
N ARG A 107 -2.42 8.55 1.89
CA ARG A 107 -2.06 7.73 3.04
C ARG A 107 -0.56 7.66 3.26
N VAL A 108 0.24 7.42 2.21
CA VAL A 108 1.70 7.39 2.35
C VAL A 108 2.23 8.76 2.78
N LEU A 109 1.74 9.85 2.19
CA LEU A 109 2.13 11.22 2.57
C LEU A 109 1.86 11.49 4.05
N SER A 110 0.67 11.13 4.52
CA SER A 110 0.26 11.27 5.93
C SER A 110 1.06 10.38 6.87
N GLU A 111 1.30 9.12 6.51
CA GLU A 111 1.99 8.16 7.37
C GLU A 111 3.48 8.44 7.52
N LEU A 112 4.12 8.96 6.47
CA LEU A 112 5.54 9.32 6.47
C LEU A 112 5.79 10.79 6.84
N GLU A 113 4.73 11.59 7.00
CA GLU A 113 4.76 13.03 7.28
C GLU A 113 5.57 13.84 6.24
N VAL A 114 5.35 13.50 4.96
CA VAL A 114 5.99 14.17 3.82
C VAL A 114 4.96 14.86 2.92
N SER A 115 5.37 15.90 2.19
CA SER A 115 4.49 16.66 1.31
C SER A 115 4.42 16.13 -0.12
N PHE A 116 5.38 15.33 -0.56
CA PHE A 116 5.42 14.76 -1.90
C PHE A 116 6.20 13.43 -1.95
N ILE A 117 5.91 12.64 -2.99
CA ILE A 117 6.59 11.40 -3.35
C ILE A 117 7.34 11.60 -4.66
N GLU A 118 8.61 11.21 -4.75
CA GLU A 118 9.38 11.33 -5.99
C GLU A 118 8.82 10.42 -7.07
N THR A 119 8.60 9.15 -6.77
CA THR A 119 8.19 8.16 -7.77
C THR A 119 7.08 7.26 -7.26
N VAL A 120 6.01 7.13 -8.04
CA VAL A 120 4.99 6.09 -7.83
C VAL A 120 5.05 5.08 -8.96
N LEU A 121 5.22 3.81 -8.61
CA LEU A 121 5.20 2.67 -9.54
C LEU A 121 3.90 1.90 -9.38
N LEU A 122 3.22 1.61 -10.48
CA LEU A 122 1.99 0.84 -10.49
C LEU A 122 2.25 -0.61 -10.93
N SER A 123 1.81 -1.57 -10.13
CA SER A 123 1.77 -2.99 -10.47
C SER A 123 0.33 -3.45 -10.62
N PHE A 124 0.05 -4.10 -11.73
CA PHE A 124 -1.24 -4.71 -12.01
C PHE A 124 -1.26 -6.15 -11.46
N PRO A 125 -2.43 -6.68 -11.05
CA PRO A 125 -2.53 -8.05 -10.60
C PRO A 125 -2.18 -9.03 -11.73
N GLU A 126 -1.55 -10.15 -11.38
CA GLU A 126 -1.37 -11.25 -12.31
C GLU A 126 -2.74 -11.88 -12.61
N ASN A 127 -3.00 -12.16 -13.88
CA ASN A 127 -4.30 -12.68 -14.29
C ASN A 127 -4.42 -14.17 -13.99
N GLU A 128 -5.12 -14.53 -12.91
CA GLU A 128 -5.34 -15.94 -12.54
C GLU A 128 -6.25 -16.71 -13.51
N LYS A 129 -7.04 -16.00 -14.34
CA LYS A 129 -8.10 -16.59 -15.21
C LYS A 129 -7.89 -16.38 -16.71
N GLY A 130 -6.71 -15.94 -17.15
CA GLY A 130 -6.39 -15.78 -18.56
C GLY A 130 -7.07 -14.60 -19.26
N GLU A 131 -7.70 -13.68 -18.53
CA GLU A 131 -8.02 -12.35 -19.06
C GLU A 131 -6.69 -11.59 -19.20
N GLU A 132 -6.33 -11.11 -20.38
CA GLU A 132 -5.08 -10.35 -20.53
C GLU A 132 -5.26 -8.92 -20.01
N LEU A 133 -4.22 -8.38 -19.35
CA LEU A 133 -4.19 -6.97 -18.99
C LEU A 133 -4.22 -6.15 -20.29
N THR A 134 -5.19 -5.27 -20.44
CA THR A 134 -5.35 -4.47 -21.65
C THR A 134 -4.82 -3.07 -21.45
N LEU A 135 -4.35 -2.46 -22.55
CA LEU A 135 -3.92 -1.06 -22.56
C LEU A 135 -5.01 -0.10 -22.04
N GLU A 136 -6.28 -0.36 -22.33
CA GLU A 136 -7.39 0.50 -21.88
C GLU A 136 -7.56 0.51 -20.36
N VAL A 137 -7.31 -0.63 -19.70
CA VAL A 137 -7.26 -0.69 -18.23
C VAL A 137 -6.10 0.15 -17.71
N ILE A 138 -4.90 0.00 -18.30
CA ILE A 138 -3.70 0.73 -17.88
C ILE A 138 -3.91 2.24 -18.03
N LYS A 139 -4.39 2.71 -19.18
CA LYS A 139 -4.69 4.12 -19.47
C LYS A 139 -5.60 4.75 -18.42
N ARG A 140 -6.60 4.01 -17.93
CA ARG A 140 -7.54 4.51 -16.92
C ARG A 140 -6.82 4.87 -15.62
N PHE A 141 -5.93 4.00 -15.13
CA PHE A 141 -5.14 4.26 -13.93
C PHE A 141 -4.02 5.28 -14.19
N TRP A 142 -3.40 5.23 -15.38
CA TRP A 142 -2.35 6.16 -15.77
C TRP A 142 -2.83 7.62 -15.74
N LYS A 143 -3.99 7.93 -16.34
CA LYS A 143 -4.60 9.28 -16.28
C LYS A 143 -4.88 9.75 -14.86
N ALA A 144 -5.29 8.84 -13.98
CA ALA A 144 -5.51 9.17 -12.59
C ALA A 144 -4.18 9.55 -11.91
N LEU A 145 -3.10 8.81 -12.17
CA LEU A 145 -1.76 9.16 -11.69
C LEU A 145 -1.25 10.48 -12.27
N GLU A 146 -1.45 10.75 -13.57
CA GLU A 146 -1.10 12.04 -14.20
C GLU A 146 -1.83 13.22 -13.53
N THR A 147 -3.10 13.03 -13.15
CA THR A 147 -3.85 14.04 -12.41
C THR A 147 -3.24 14.32 -11.03
N ILE A 148 -2.66 13.31 -10.38
CA ILE A 148 -1.98 13.45 -9.10
C ILE A 148 -0.61 14.13 -9.30
N VAL A 149 0.11 13.82 -10.38
CA VAL A 149 1.36 14.50 -10.78
C VAL A 149 1.11 15.98 -11.03
N PHE A 150 0.01 16.33 -11.70
CA PHE A 150 -0.37 17.72 -11.94
C PHE A 150 -0.59 18.52 -10.65
N LYS A 151 -0.96 17.87 -9.54
CA LYS A 151 -1.09 18.50 -8.21
C LYS A 151 0.24 18.61 -7.46
N GLU A 152 1.34 18.15 -8.05
CA GLU A 152 2.70 18.14 -7.48
C GLU A 152 2.84 17.31 -6.19
N THR A 153 1.89 16.43 -5.89
CA THR A 153 1.98 15.49 -4.76
C THR A 153 2.80 14.24 -5.10
N ILE A 154 2.93 13.94 -6.40
CA ILE A 154 3.88 12.95 -6.95
C ILE A 154 4.69 13.65 -8.05
N LEU A 155 5.99 13.40 -8.13
CA LEU A 155 6.83 14.02 -9.17
C LEU A 155 6.93 13.18 -10.45
N THR A 156 7.04 11.85 -10.31
CA THR A 156 7.20 10.92 -11.44
C THR A 156 6.34 9.67 -11.24
N ILE A 157 5.85 9.11 -12.34
CA ILE A 157 5.03 7.90 -12.33
C ILE A 157 5.63 6.85 -13.26
N GLY A 158 5.37 5.58 -12.95
CA GLY A 158 5.84 4.46 -13.73
C GLY A 158 4.97 3.22 -13.54
N VAL A 159 5.27 2.19 -14.31
CA VAL A 159 4.67 0.86 -14.20
C VAL A 159 5.74 -0.16 -13.84
N SER A 160 5.33 -1.27 -13.23
CA SER A 160 6.20 -2.40 -12.93
C SER A 160 5.60 -3.68 -13.49
N ASP A 161 6.47 -4.62 -13.86
CA ASP A 161 6.11 -5.98 -14.27
C ASP A 161 5.21 -6.03 -15.53
N LEU A 162 5.26 -4.98 -16.36
CA LEU A 162 4.55 -4.91 -17.63
C LEU A 162 5.38 -5.57 -18.74
N ASP A 163 4.73 -6.32 -19.63
CA ASP A 163 5.42 -6.87 -20.79
C ASP A 163 5.86 -5.77 -21.77
N LYS A 164 6.81 -6.12 -22.64
CA LYS A 164 7.40 -5.19 -23.60
C LYS A 164 6.35 -4.54 -24.50
N ASN A 165 5.39 -5.29 -25.01
CA ASN A 165 4.43 -4.80 -26.00
C ASN A 165 3.47 -3.79 -25.36
N LEU A 166 2.92 -4.12 -24.19
CA LEU A 166 2.08 -3.18 -23.44
C LEU A 166 2.87 -1.95 -22.99
N LEU A 167 4.14 -2.10 -22.62
CA LEU A 167 4.99 -0.96 -22.24
C LEU A 167 5.25 -0.01 -23.42
N GLU A 168 5.57 -0.55 -24.61
CA GLU A 168 5.73 0.25 -25.83
C GLU A 168 4.43 0.97 -26.19
N GLN A 169 3.29 0.28 -26.14
CA GLN A 169 1.99 0.89 -26.39
C GLN A 169 1.62 1.99 -25.39
N LEU A 170 1.94 1.81 -24.10
CA LEU A 170 1.73 2.82 -23.08
C LEU A 170 2.63 4.04 -23.33
N HIS A 171 3.91 3.81 -23.59
CA HIS A 171 4.89 4.85 -23.88
C HIS A 171 4.49 5.69 -25.10
N ASP A 172 4.05 5.05 -26.18
CA ASP A 172 3.67 5.74 -27.42
C ASP A 172 2.37 6.54 -27.28
N TRP A 173 1.55 6.21 -26.28
CA TRP A 173 0.28 6.86 -26.02
C TRP A 173 0.36 7.97 -24.96
N ALA A 174 1.17 7.78 -23.91
CA ALA A 174 1.31 8.74 -22.81
C ALA A 174 2.05 10.01 -23.28
N GLU A 175 1.64 11.17 -22.76
CA GLU A 175 2.21 12.49 -23.12
C GLU A 175 3.30 12.95 -22.16
#